data_AF-A0A4Y1WVF8-F1
#
_entry.id   AF-A0A4Y1WVF8-F1
#
_cell.length_a   1.000
_cell.length_b   1.000
_cell.length_c   1.000
_cell.angle_alpha   90.00
_cell.angle_beta   90.00
_cell.angle_gamma   90.00
#
_symmetry.space_group_name_H-M   'P 1'
#
loop_
_entity.id
_entity.type
_entity.pdbx_description
1 polymer ?
#
loop_
_entity_poly.entity_id
_entity_poly.type
_entity_poly.pdbx_seq_one_letter_code
_entity_poly.pdbx_strand_id
1 'polypeptide(L)'
;MKTLAALAFCLSLLAGFTACDKDDDNMGTLIVEIRDNAKASVLNIYTEEGSLIYTNTEYLYQNDPRLSIPLNPGNYRLNTTWKFNDCAFQIRAGHTTTVYYAYGSYNGVVTYD
;
A
#
# COMPACT_ATOMS: atom_id res chain seq x y z
N MET A 1 -7.37 55.68 -15.21
CA MET A 1 -7.52 54.32 -15.78
C MET A 1 -6.53 53.41 -15.07
N LYS A 2 -7.03 52.45 -14.27
CA LYS A 2 -6.26 51.35 -13.68
C LYS A 2 -6.79 50.08 -14.35
N THR A 3 -5.87 49.31 -14.86
CA THR A 3 -6.04 48.27 -15.88
C THR A 3 -6.88 47.10 -15.36
N LEU A 4 -8.03 46.87 -15.98
CA LEU A 4 -8.74 45.59 -15.98
C LEU A 4 -8.12 44.74 -17.10
N ALA A 5 -7.56 43.58 -16.79
CA ALA A 5 -7.22 42.58 -17.80
C ALA A 5 -7.21 41.16 -17.21
N ALA A 6 -8.14 40.34 -17.72
CA ALA A 6 -8.08 38.89 -17.93
C ALA A 6 -7.82 38.01 -16.68
N LEU A 7 -8.81 37.40 -16.02
CA LEU A 7 -9.70 36.31 -16.51
C LEU A 7 -9.30 35.65 -17.84
N ALA A 8 -8.92 34.36 -17.73
CA ALA A 8 -8.74 33.34 -18.77
C ALA A 8 -7.30 32.79 -18.87
N PHE A 9 -7.22 31.47 -19.09
CA PHE A 9 -6.05 30.59 -19.18
C PHE A 9 -5.48 30.15 -17.81
N CYS A 10 -5.57 28.89 -17.37
CA CYS A 10 -5.49 27.65 -18.12
C CYS A 10 -6.48 26.59 -17.60
N LEU A 11 -7.66 26.50 -18.23
CA LEU A 11 -8.32 25.21 -18.45
C LEU A 11 -7.48 24.47 -19.50
N SER A 12 -6.45 23.75 -19.08
CA SER A 12 -5.73 22.80 -19.95
C SER A 12 -4.67 22.01 -19.18
N LEU A 13 -5.13 21.07 -18.34
CA LEU A 13 -4.42 19.80 -18.15
C LEU A 13 -5.45 18.67 -18.07
N LEU A 14 -6.37 18.64 -19.03
CA LEU A 14 -7.12 17.44 -19.41
C LEU A 14 -6.55 16.93 -20.74
N ALA A 15 -5.35 16.35 -20.68
CA ALA A 15 -4.75 15.58 -21.76
C ALA A 15 -3.69 14.66 -21.17
N GLY A 16 -4.10 13.43 -20.88
CA GLY A 16 -3.22 12.39 -20.34
C GLY A 16 -3.93 11.08 -20.05
N PHE A 17 -5.06 10.80 -20.70
CA PHE A 17 -5.56 9.43 -20.80
C PHE A 17 -4.67 8.68 -21.81
N THR A 18 -3.43 8.41 -21.42
CA THR A 18 -2.72 7.29 -22.01
C THR A 18 -3.36 6.06 -21.40
N ALA A 19 -4.01 5.25 -22.22
CA ALA A 19 -4.22 3.85 -21.87
C ALA A 19 -2.83 3.26 -21.57
N CYS A 20 -2.46 3.20 -20.29
CA CYS A 20 -1.28 2.50 -19.83
C CYS A 20 -1.67 1.04 -19.62
N ASP A 21 -2.01 0.36 -20.71
CA ASP A 21 -2.09 -1.10 -20.71
C ASP A 21 -0.65 -1.63 -20.64
N LYS A 22 -0.10 -1.57 -19.42
CA LYS A 22 1.04 -2.29 -18.84
C LYS A 22 1.17 -1.83 -17.38
N ASP A 23 0.15 -2.15 -16.59
CA ASP A 23 0.07 -1.67 -15.20
C ASP A 23 1.19 -2.23 -14.29
N ASP A 24 1.90 -3.31 -14.67
CA ASP A 24 2.96 -3.88 -13.81
C ASP A 24 4.21 -2.99 -13.68
N ASP A 25 4.60 -2.23 -14.72
CA ASP A 25 5.83 -1.42 -14.70
C ASP A 25 5.72 -0.18 -13.79
N ASN A 26 4.49 0.17 -13.37
CA ASN A 26 4.21 1.31 -12.50
C ASN A 26 3.78 0.91 -11.08
N MET A 27 3.70 -0.39 -10.79
CA MET A 27 3.34 -0.89 -9.46
C MET A 27 4.56 -0.96 -8.54
N GLY A 28 4.31 -0.87 -7.24
CA GLY A 28 5.26 -1.29 -6.22
C GLY A 28 4.86 -2.63 -5.63
N THR A 29 5.77 -3.24 -4.89
CA THR A 29 5.51 -4.54 -4.23
C THR A 29 5.40 -4.34 -2.72
N LEU A 30 4.30 -4.78 -2.13
CA LEU A 30 4.21 -5.02 -0.69
C LEU A 30 4.67 -6.45 -0.40
N ILE A 31 5.65 -6.59 0.48
CA ILE A 31 5.98 -7.86 1.12
C ILE A 31 5.52 -7.80 2.56
N VAL A 32 4.74 -8.80 2.99
CA VAL A 32 4.40 -8.99 4.40
C VAL A 32 5.16 -10.18 4.92
N GLU A 33 5.92 -9.98 5.99
CA GLU A 33 6.71 -11.03 6.63
C GLU A 33 6.24 -11.32 8.07
N ILE A 34 5.88 -12.58 8.33
CA ILE A 34 5.55 -13.08 9.67
C ILE A 34 6.76 -13.83 10.24
N ARG A 35 7.39 -13.29 11.30
CA ARG A 35 8.59 -13.88 11.93
C ARG A 35 8.36 -14.21 13.40
N ASP A 36 9.37 -14.83 14.04
CA ASP A 36 9.44 -15.06 15.48
C ASP A 36 8.21 -15.75 16.10
N ASN A 37 7.65 -16.76 15.42
CA ASN A 37 6.42 -17.47 15.82
C ASN A 37 5.14 -16.60 15.85
N ALA A 38 5.13 -15.45 15.18
CA ALA A 38 3.90 -14.70 14.92
C ALA A 38 2.95 -15.49 14.01
N LYS A 39 1.68 -15.08 14.04
CA LYS A 39 0.59 -15.71 13.29
C LYS A 39 -0.40 -14.65 12.86
N ALA A 40 -0.78 -14.64 11.59
CA ALA A 40 -1.90 -13.84 11.08
C ALA A 40 -2.90 -14.77 10.40
N SER A 41 -4.13 -14.80 10.89
CA SER A 41 -5.21 -15.63 10.30
C SER A 41 -5.98 -14.91 9.20
N VAL A 42 -6.02 -13.59 9.28
CA VAL A 42 -6.61 -12.73 8.26
C VAL A 42 -5.75 -11.48 8.21
N LEU A 43 -5.44 -11.06 6.98
CA LEU A 43 -4.73 -9.83 6.69
C LEU A 43 -5.55 -9.02 5.70
N ASN A 44 -5.82 -7.78 6.06
CA ASN A 44 -6.59 -6.84 5.25
C ASN A 44 -5.71 -5.65 4.87
N ILE A 45 -5.84 -5.21 3.62
CA ILE A 45 -5.23 -3.97 3.14
C ILE A 45 -6.33 -3.00 2.77
N TYR A 46 -6.22 -1.80 3.31
CA TYR A 46 -7.11 -0.69 3.05
C TYR A 46 -6.36 0.42 2.33
N THR A 47 -7.06 1.17 1.48
CA THR A 47 -6.58 2.48 1.03
C THR A 47 -6.46 3.45 2.21
N GLU A 48 -5.75 4.56 2.03
CA GLU A 48 -5.71 5.66 2.99
C GLU A 48 -7.12 6.16 3.38
N GLU A 49 -8.06 6.14 2.43
CA GLU A 49 -9.47 6.52 2.62
C GLU A 49 -10.30 5.44 3.37
N GLY A 50 -9.70 4.30 3.72
CA GLY A 50 -10.34 3.25 4.50
C GLY A 50 -11.13 2.22 3.69
N SER A 51 -10.97 2.19 2.36
CA SER A 51 -11.61 1.18 1.51
C SER A 51 -10.81 -0.12 1.52
N LEU A 52 -11.44 -1.25 1.81
CA LEU A 52 -10.81 -2.58 1.76
C LEU A 52 -10.53 -2.97 0.30
N ILE A 53 -9.27 -3.26 -0.01
CA ILE A 53 -8.83 -3.62 -1.37
C ILE A 53 -8.27 -5.03 -1.48
N TYR A 54 -7.89 -5.64 -0.36
CA TYR A 54 -7.34 -6.98 -0.34
C TYR A 54 -7.60 -7.65 1.00
N THR A 55 -7.96 -8.93 0.96
CA THR A 55 -8.06 -9.81 2.13
C THR A 55 -7.35 -11.11 1.82
N ASN A 56 -6.38 -11.48 2.65
CA ASN A 56 -5.84 -12.82 2.71
C ASN A 56 -6.47 -13.54 3.92
N THR A 57 -7.03 -14.72 3.69
CA THR A 57 -7.61 -15.59 4.73
C THR A 57 -6.78 -16.85 4.96
N GLU A 58 -5.66 -16.98 4.25
CA GLU A 58 -4.72 -18.06 4.47
C GLU A 58 -3.89 -17.73 5.71
N TYR A 59 -3.58 -18.74 6.50
CA TYR A 59 -2.78 -18.50 7.68
C TYR A 59 -1.33 -18.27 7.29
N LEU A 60 -0.83 -17.07 7.55
CA LEU A 60 0.60 -16.76 7.42
C LEU A 60 1.32 -17.22 8.69
N TYR A 61 2.26 -18.15 8.51
CA TYR A 61 3.07 -18.76 9.58
C TYR A 61 4.56 -18.64 9.27
N GLN A 62 5.41 -18.81 10.28
CA GLN A 62 6.87 -18.74 10.14
C GLN A 62 7.47 -19.61 9.01
N ASN A 63 6.81 -20.71 8.64
CA ASN A 63 7.29 -21.63 7.59
C ASN A 63 6.82 -21.26 6.17
N ASP A 64 5.84 -20.35 6.05
CA ASP A 64 5.46 -19.70 4.80
C ASP A 64 5.21 -18.20 5.07
N PRO A 65 6.28 -17.46 5.43
CA PRO A 65 6.11 -16.21 6.16
C PRO A 65 5.85 -15.02 5.25
N ARG A 66 5.93 -15.18 3.92
CA ARG A 66 6.02 -14.08 2.96
C ARG A 66 4.82 -14.04 2.05
N LEU A 67 4.04 -12.99 2.17
CA LEU A 67 3.01 -12.63 1.21
C LEU A 67 3.53 -11.50 0.33
N SER A 68 3.49 -11.68 -1.00
CA SER A 68 3.92 -10.66 -1.97
C SER A 68 2.72 -10.18 -2.76
N ILE A 69 2.47 -8.87 -2.74
CA ILE A 69 1.27 -8.26 -3.33
C ILE A 69 1.71 -7.05 -4.17
N PRO A 70 1.47 -7.05 -5.49
CA PRO A 70 1.65 -5.84 -6.29
C PRO A 70 0.53 -4.85 -5.94
N LEU A 71 0.91 -3.60 -5.69
CA LEU A 71 -0.03 -2.51 -5.40
C LEU A 71 0.33 -1.28 -6.24
N ASN A 72 -0.69 -0.50 -6.60
CA ASN A 72 -0.47 0.82 -7.18
C ASN A 72 0.27 1.73 -6.17
N PRO A 73 1.05 2.70 -6.63
CA PRO A 73 1.67 3.68 -5.75
C PRO A 73 0.63 4.44 -4.94
N GLY A 74 0.88 4.65 -3.66
CA GLY A 74 -0.08 5.29 -2.76
C GLY A 74 0.16 4.96 -1.29
N ASN A 75 -0.67 5.52 -0.42
CA ASN A 75 -0.65 5.21 1.00
C ASN A 75 -1.74 4.19 1.34
N TYR A 76 -1.39 3.26 2.21
CA TYR A 76 -2.24 2.12 2.56
C TYR A 76 -2.15 1.84 4.06
N ARG A 77 -3.12 1.06 4.53
CA ARG A 77 -3.17 0.54 5.91
C ARG A 77 -3.31 -0.96 5.88
N LEU A 78 -2.52 -1.65 6.69
CA LEU A 78 -2.57 -3.10 6.87
C LEU A 78 -3.13 -3.42 8.24
N ASN A 79 -4.15 -4.25 8.30
CA ASN A 79 -4.73 -4.75 9.54
C ASN A 79 -4.70 -6.28 9.59
N THR A 80 -4.57 -6.85 10.79
CA THR A 80 -4.72 -8.29 10.99
C THR A 80 -5.67 -8.58 12.16
N THR A 81 -6.36 -9.73 12.11
CA THR A 81 -7.37 -10.10 13.13
C THR A 81 -6.77 -10.48 14.49
N TRP A 82 -5.45 -10.72 14.60
CA TRP A 82 -4.81 -11.14 15.85
C TRP A 82 -3.72 -10.18 16.31
N LYS A 83 -4.09 -9.23 17.17
CA LYS A 83 -3.21 -8.40 18.03
C LYS A 83 -2.12 -7.56 17.35
N PHE A 84 -1.90 -7.68 16.05
CA PHE A 84 -1.01 -6.79 15.32
C PHE A 84 -1.84 -5.64 14.76
N ASN A 85 -1.64 -4.48 15.38
CA ASN A 85 -2.39 -3.28 15.09
C ASN A 85 -2.07 -2.78 13.68
N ASP A 86 -3.08 -2.08 13.18
CA ASP A 86 -3.10 -1.23 12.01
C ASP A 86 -1.74 -0.56 11.71
N CYS A 87 -1.18 -0.85 10.54
CA CYS A 87 0.12 -0.37 10.09
C CYS A 87 -0.05 0.46 8.82
N ALA A 88 0.31 1.74 8.87
CA ALA A 88 0.32 2.59 7.69
C ALA A 88 1.65 2.43 6.93
N PHE A 89 1.59 2.32 5.61
CA PHE A 89 2.75 2.18 4.73
C PHE A 89 2.49 2.87 3.39
N GLN A 90 3.57 3.21 2.68
CA GLN A 90 3.51 3.78 1.34
C GLN A 90 4.02 2.77 0.31
N ILE A 91 3.39 2.69 -0.85
CA ILE A 91 3.89 1.96 -2.01
C ILE A 91 4.40 2.97 -3.04
N ARG A 92 5.55 2.64 -3.65
CA ARG A 92 6.18 3.43 -4.71
C ARG A 92 6.42 2.54 -5.92
N ALA A 93 6.23 3.08 -7.12
CA ALA A 93 6.44 2.36 -8.37
C ALA A 93 7.88 1.82 -8.45
N GLY A 94 8.04 0.55 -8.82
CA GLY A 94 9.35 -0.10 -8.98
C GLY A 94 10.10 -0.40 -7.68
N HIS A 95 9.49 -0.16 -6.51
CA HIS A 95 10.11 -0.36 -5.20
C HIS A 95 9.38 -1.42 -4.37
N THR A 96 10.11 -1.99 -3.41
CA THR A 96 9.58 -2.93 -2.42
C THR A 96 9.37 -2.23 -1.09
N THR A 97 8.16 -2.37 -0.56
CA THR A 97 7.85 -2.01 0.84
C THR A 97 7.64 -3.29 1.60
N THR A 98 8.41 -3.49 2.67
CA THR A 98 8.29 -4.68 3.51
C THR A 98 7.69 -4.31 4.85
N VAL A 99 6.59 -4.97 5.22
CA VAL A 99 5.97 -4.89 6.55
C VAL A 99 6.27 -6.18 7.31
N TYR A 100 6.94 -6.03 8.44
CA TYR A 100 7.30 -7.14 9.32
C TYR A 100 6.40 -7.19 10.55
N TYR A 101 6.00 -8.41 10.93
CA TYR A 101 5.35 -8.72 12.19
C TYR A 101 6.06 -9.86 12.92
N ALA A 102 6.30 -9.66 14.22
CA ALA A 102 6.87 -10.66 15.12
C ALA A 102 6.04 -10.81 16.38
N TYR A 103 6.15 -11.97 17.02
CA TYR A 103 5.40 -12.29 18.23
C TYR A 103 5.65 -11.25 19.32
N GLY A 104 4.57 -10.74 19.92
CA GLY A 104 4.62 -9.70 20.95
C GLY A 104 4.79 -8.27 20.42
N SER A 105 4.93 -8.07 19.10
CA SER A 105 4.84 -6.73 18.52
C SER A 105 3.41 -6.23 18.56
N TYR A 106 3.22 -4.95 18.88
CA TYR A 106 1.93 -4.29 18.77
C TYR A 106 1.71 -3.70 17.38
N ASN A 107 2.76 -3.36 16.64
CA ASN A 107 2.67 -2.69 15.34
C ASN A 107 3.55 -3.41 14.29
N GLY A 108 3.21 -3.23 13.02
CA GLY A 108 4.08 -3.64 11.93
C GLY A 108 5.29 -2.70 11.83
N VAL A 109 6.47 -3.25 11.49
CA VAL A 109 7.65 -2.43 11.16
C VAL A 109 7.73 -2.33 9.65
N VAL A 110 7.71 -1.11 9.14
CA VAL A 110 7.79 -0.82 7.70
C VAL A 110 9.23 -0.52 7.33
N THR A 111 9.70 -1.13 6.25
CA THR A 111 10.99 -0.85 5.62
C THR A 111 10.79 -0.64 4.12
N TYR A 112 11.66 0.19 3.54
CA TYR A 112 11.67 0.53 2.11
C TYR A 112 13.04 0.17 1.57
N ASP A 113 13.11 -0.36 0.35
CA ASP A 113 14.37 -0.57 -0.38
C ASP A 113 14.94 0.70 -1.01
#